data_AF-A0A2T0UXW3-F1
#
_entry.id   AF-A0A2T0UXW3-F1
#
_cell.length_a   1.000
_cell.length_b   1.000
_cell.length_c   1.000
_cell.angle_alpha   90.00
_cell.angle_beta   90.00
_cell.angle_gamma   90.00
#
_symmetry.space_group_name_H-M   'P 1'
#
loop_
_entity.id
_entity.type
_entity.pdbx_description
1 polymer ?
#
loop_
_entity_poly.entity_id
_entity_poly.type
_entity_poly.pdbx_seq_one_letter_code
_entity_poly.pdbx_strand_id
1 'polypeptide(L)'
;MRLRTTVTALLTAVLAAGTAASTAASAADIPERSLPPGKGFHAVIRPVDDATRATMIGVSWKPGCPVPIEDLRIIDMTYRGFDGEDHVGQLMVHEDIARDTINAFRVLYREGFPIRRMELIENYGGDDDASMAADNTSAFNCRAITGGTRYSVHSYGKAIDINTIENPYVKGTLVLPPAGAEFLDRTDVRPGMLVDGSAEVEAFTSRGFDWGGHWTTLKDYQHMEIPRT
;
A
#
# COMPACT_ATOMS: atom_id res chain seq x y z
N MET A 1 51.08 69.05 -48.87
CA MET A 1 49.99 69.04 -49.87
C MET A 1 50.18 67.87 -50.83
N ARG A 2 49.55 66.72 -50.57
CA ARG A 2 49.23 65.65 -51.54
C ARG A 2 48.11 64.81 -50.92
N LEU A 3 46.91 64.92 -51.48
CA LEU A 3 45.77 64.05 -51.22
C LEU A 3 46.08 62.63 -51.71
N ARG A 4 45.65 61.61 -50.97
CA ARG A 4 45.22 60.32 -51.54
C ARG A 4 43.97 59.82 -50.81
N THR A 5 43.03 59.40 -51.65
CA THR A 5 41.62 59.10 -51.41
C THR A 5 41.44 57.61 -51.15
N THR A 6 40.36 57.26 -50.41
CA THR A 6 39.61 55.97 -50.40
C THR A 6 40.37 54.75 -49.83
N VAL A 7 39.77 53.86 -49.04
CA VAL A 7 38.58 53.03 -49.32
C VAL A 7 37.93 52.57 -48.00
N THR A 8 36.60 52.55 -47.98
CA THR A 8 35.71 51.96 -46.97
C THR A 8 35.81 50.44 -46.96
N ALA A 9 35.91 49.82 -45.78
CA ALA A 9 35.52 48.43 -45.58
C ALA A 9 34.95 48.25 -44.16
N LEU A 10 33.62 48.14 -44.08
CA LEU A 10 32.93 47.56 -42.94
C LEU A 10 33.34 46.09 -42.84
N LEU A 11 33.93 45.67 -41.72
CA LEU A 11 33.90 44.28 -41.30
C LEU A 11 33.11 44.17 -40.00
N THR A 12 31.91 43.62 -40.15
CA THR A 12 31.07 43.04 -39.12
C THR A 12 31.82 41.91 -38.43
N ALA A 13 32.27 42.13 -37.19
CA ALA A 13 32.73 41.06 -36.32
C ALA A 13 31.50 40.43 -35.65
N VAL A 14 31.13 39.23 -36.12
CA VAL A 14 30.11 38.38 -35.51
C VAL A 14 30.62 37.93 -34.13
N LEU A 15 29.96 38.36 -33.05
CA LEU A 15 30.13 37.73 -31.74
C LEU A 15 29.50 36.34 -31.81
N ALA A 16 30.31 35.30 -31.95
CA ALA A 16 29.90 33.94 -31.63
C ALA A 16 29.84 33.79 -30.10
N ALA A 17 28.68 34.09 -29.52
CA ALA A 17 28.39 33.70 -28.15
C ALA A 17 28.32 32.17 -28.08
N GLY A 18 29.37 31.55 -27.53
CA GLY A 18 29.37 30.13 -27.23
C GLY A 18 28.34 29.84 -26.14
N THR A 19 27.19 29.30 -26.55
CA THR A 19 26.21 28.73 -25.64
C THR A 19 26.75 27.39 -25.13
N ALA A 20 27.19 27.36 -23.87
CA ALA A 20 27.38 26.10 -23.16
C ALA A 20 26.00 25.46 -22.98
N ALA A 21 25.67 24.51 -23.87
CA ALA A 21 24.49 23.68 -23.72
C ALA A 21 24.69 22.76 -22.50
N SER A 22 24.08 23.12 -21.38
CA SER A 22 23.89 22.22 -20.25
C SER A 22 22.96 21.10 -20.72
N THR A 23 23.51 19.92 -20.97
CA THR A 23 22.71 18.72 -21.23
C THR A 23 21.94 18.38 -19.96
N ALA A 24 20.64 18.71 -19.96
CA ALA A 24 19.70 18.17 -18.99
C ALA A 24 19.72 16.64 -19.13
N ALA A 25 20.10 15.94 -18.06
CA ALA A 25 20.00 14.50 -17.99
C ALA A 25 18.53 14.11 -18.22
N SER A 26 18.31 13.26 -19.22
CA SER A 26 17.00 12.69 -19.53
C SER A 26 16.51 11.89 -18.33
N ALA A 27 15.34 12.27 -17.79
CA ALA A 27 14.59 11.46 -16.84
C ALA A 27 13.92 10.30 -17.61
N ALA A 28 14.70 9.27 -17.90
CA ALA A 28 14.23 7.97 -18.32
C ALA A 28 15.08 6.92 -17.59
N ASP A 29 14.43 5.90 -17.05
CA ASP A 29 14.92 4.87 -16.12
C ASP A 29 14.94 5.25 -14.63
N ILE A 30 13.75 5.25 -14.04
CA ILE A 30 13.62 4.88 -12.62
C ILE A 30 13.85 3.36 -12.57
N PRO A 31 14.87 2.84 -11.87
CA PRO A 31 14.98 1.41 -11.69
C PRO A 31 13.79 0.96 -10.84
N GLU A 32 12.94 0.12 -11.43
CA GLU A 32 11.97 -0.71 -10.73
C GLU A 32 12.75 -1.55 -9.72
N ARG A 33 12.90 -1.03 -8.50
CA ARG A 33 13.72 -1.68 -7.47
C ARG A 33 12.88 -2.80 -6.85
N SER A 34 12.74 -3.88 -7.61
CA SER A 34 12.29 -5.16 -7.08
C SER A 34 13.12 -5.50 -5.85
N LEU A 35 12.47 -6.05 -4.83
CA LEU A 35 13.16 -6.47 -3.62
C LEU A 35 14.22 -7.51 -4.01
N PRO A 36 15.48 -7.36 -3.56
CA PRO A 36 16.50 -8.34 -3.88
C PRO A 36 16.08 -9.72 -3.34
N PRO A 37 16.31 -10.82 -4.07
CA PRO A 37 16.17 -12.15 -3.49
C PRO A 37 17.16 -12.27 -2.34
N GLY A 38 16.64 -12.36 -1.11
CA GLY A 38 17.44 -12.34 0.11
C GLY A 38 16.61 -12.78 1.30
N LYS A 39 17.28 -13.43 2.26
CA LYS A 39 16.66 -13.77 3.55
C LYS A 39 16.47 -12.50 4.37
N GLY A 40 15.33 -12.37 5.04
CA GLY A 40 15.07 -11.26 5.95
C GLY A 40 14.01 -10.28 5.45
N PHE A 41 13.60 -9.38 6.34
CA PHE A 41 12.58 -8.39 6.04
C PHE A 41 13.13 -7.26 5.17
N HIS A 42 12.61 -7.15 3.95
CA HIS A 42 12.84 -6.02 3.06
C HIS A 42 11.50 -5.34 2.71
N ALA A 43 11.50 -4.03 2.52
CA ALA A 43 10.33 -3.30 2.06
C ALA A 43 10.72 -2.07 1.24
N VAL A 44 9.93 -1.76 0.22
CA VAL A 44 10.07 -0.59 -0.65
C VAL A 44 8.71 0.07 -0.79
N ILE A 45 8.69 1.40 -0.69
CA ILE A 45 7.51 2.22 -0.98
C ILE A 45 7.69 2.81 -2.37
N ARG A 46 6.68 2.68 -3.22
CA ARG A 46 6.67 3.26 -4.57
C ARG A 46 5.34 3.96 -4.87
N PRO A 47 5.32 4.97 -5.75
CA PRO A 47 4.06 5.52 -6.26
C PRO A 47 3.29 4.44 -7.04
N VAL A 48 1.98 4.65 -7.20
CA VAL A 48 1.16 3.87 -8.11
C VAL A 48 1.61 4.16 -9.54
N ASP A 49 2.15 3.15 -10.22
CA ASP A 49 2.58 3.25 -11.63
C ASP A 49 1.39 3.22 -12.60
N ASP A 50 1.65 3.52 -13.88
CA ASP A 50 0.61 3.59 -14.91
C ASP A 50 -0.07 2.24 -15.17
N ALA A 51 0.66 1.13 -15.03
CA ALA A 51 0.12 -0.21 -15.23
C ALA A 51 -0.90 -0.56 -14.13
N THR A 52 -0.55 -0.28 -12.87
CA THR A 52 -1.44 -0.49 -11.73
C THR A 52 -2.61 0.50 -11.77
N ARG A 53 -2.36 1.77 -12.13
CA ARG A 53 -3.43 2.76 -12.31
C ARG A 53 -4.48 2.29 -13.32
N ALA A 54 -4.05 1.67 -14.42
CA ALA A 54 -4.96 1.17 -15.46
C ALA A 54 -5.86 0.02 -14.97
N THR A 55 -5.41 -0.78 -14.00
CA THR A 55 -6.22 -1.87 -13.41
C THR A 55 -7.10 -1.41 -12.25
N MET A 56 -6.75 -0.30 -11.59
CA MET A 56 -7.53 0.25 -10.46
C MET A 56 -8.80 1.00 -10.89
N ILE A 57 -8.76 1.75 -12.00
CA ILE A 57 -9.84 2.66 -12.39
C ILE A 57 -11.10 1.87 -12.80
N GLY A 58 -12.21 2.16 -12.12
CA GLY A 58 -13.47 1.43 -12.27
C GLY A 58 -13.56 0.16 -11.41
N VAL A 59 -12.47 -0.20 -10.73
CA VAL A 59 -12.32 -1.43 -9.92
C VAL A 59 -12.24 -1.05 -8.44
N SER A 60 -11.03 -0.85 -7.92
CA SER A 60 -10.77 -0.43 -6.54
C SER A 60 -10.80 1.08 -6.35
N TRP A 61 -10.72 1.85 -7.44
CA TRP A 61 -10.81 3.31 -7.44
C TRP A 61 -11.79 3.79 -8.51
N LYS A 62 -12.55 4.86 -8.23
CA LYS A 62 -13.50 5.46 -9.17
C LYS A 62 -13.71 6.94 -8.84
N PRO A 63 -14.18 7.76 -9.81
CA PRO A 63 -14.59 9.13 -9.52
C PRO A 63 -15.53 9.20 -8.31
N GLY A 64 -15.21 10.07 -7.36
CA GLY A 64 -15.93 10.20 -6.09
C GLY A 64 -15.29 9.48 -4.90
N CYS A 65 -14.28 8.63 -5.13
CA CYS A 65 -13.45 8.09 -4.04
C CYS A 65 -12.78 9.23 -3.26
N PRO A 66 -12.67 9.09 -1.93
CA PRO A 66 -12.27 10.20 -1.07
C PRO A 66 -10.76 10.45 -1.05
N VAL A 67 -9.97 9.62 -1.73
CA VAL A 67 -8.51 9.76 -1.85
C VAL A 67 -8.12 9.75 -3.34
N PRO A 68 -7.30 10.70 -3.81
CA PRO A 68 -6.75 10.65 -5.16
C PRO A 68 -5.69 9.54 -5.26
N ILE A 69 -5.49 8.99 -6.46
CA ILE A 69 -4.49 7.90 -6.68
C ILE A 69 -3.08 8.38 -6.36
N GLU A 70 -2.82 9.68 -6.53
CA GLU A 70 -1.53 10.33 -6.29
C GLU A 70 -1.10 10.27 -4.82
N ASP A 71 -2.04 10.12 -3.88
CA ASP A 71 -1.77 10.02 -2.45
C ASP A 71 -1.60 8.55 -2.00
N LEU A 72 -1.84 7.59 -2.90
CA LEU A 72 -1.64 6.16 -2.64
C LEU A 72 -0.20 5.74 -2.94
N ARG A 73 0.29 4.78 -2.16
CA ARG A 73 1.59 4.15 -2.31
C ARG A 73 1.41 2.64 -2.32
N ILE A 74 2.16 1.98 -3.19
CA ILE A 74 2.33 0.53 -3.14
C ILE A 74 3.54 0.25 -2.27
N ILE A 75 3.37 -0.69 -1.34
CA ILE A 75 4.45 -1.24 -0.53
C ILE A 75 4.68 -2.65 -1.01
N ASP A 76 5.86 -2.89 -1.59
CA ASP A 76 6.39 -4.23 -1.78
C ASP A 76 7.13 -4.61 -0.50
N MET A 77 6.76 -5.71 0.16
CA MET A 77 7.46 -6.15 1.38
C MET A 77 7.57 -7.67 1.50
N THR A 78 8.61 -8.10 2.20
CA THR A 78 8.76 -9.49 2.62
C THR A 78 7.81 -9.81 3.77
N TYR A 79 7.16 -10.96 3.74
CA TYR A 79 6.39 -11.52 4.84
C TYR A 79 6.73 -13.00 5.07
N ARG A 80 6.40 -13.52 6.25
CA ARG A 80 6.54 -14.95 6.57
C ARG A 80 5.27 -15.68 6.15
N GLY A 81 5.38 -16.69 5.29
CA GLY A 81 4.24 -17.51 4.87
C GLY A 81 3.83 -18.53 5.91
N PHE A 82 2.64 -19.11 5.75
CA PHE A 82 2.20 -20.28 6.54
C PHE A 82 3.05 -21.53 6.31
N ASP A 83 3.79 -21.59 5.21
CA ASP A 83 4.78 -22.63 4.93
C ASP A 83 6.11 -22.42 5.69
N GLY A 84 6.26 -21.31 6.41
CA GLY A 84 7.48 -20.97 7.15
C GLY A 84 8.55 -20.27 6.30
N GLU A 85 8.30 -20.04 5.02
CA GLU A 85 9.26 -19.41 4.10
C GLU A 85 9.01 -17.91 3.96
N ASP A 86 10.02 -17.20 3.43
CA ASP A 86 9.91 -15.78 3.12
C ASP A 86 9.25 -15.59 1.75
N HIS A 87 8.19 -14.78 1.70
CA HIS A 87 7.46 -14.41 0.49
C HIS A 87 7.50 -12.91 0.30
N VAL A 88 7.15 -12.44 -0.90
CA VAL A 88 6.98 -11.01 -1.19
C VAL A 88 5.51 -10.74 -1.52
N GLY A 89 4.95 -9.71 -0.90
CA GLY A 89 3.58 -9.28 -1.11
C GLY A 89 3.48 -7.77 -1.32
N GLN A 90 2.28 -7.34 -1.68
CA GLN A 90 1.96 -5.95 -1.99
C GLN A 90 0.77 -5.44 -1.17
N LEU A 91 0.92 -4.26 -0.59
CA LEU A 91 -0.20 -3.48 -0.02
C LEU A 91 -0.27 -2.11 -0.68
N MET A 92 -1.48 -1.63 -0.89
CA MET A 92 -1.70 -0.25 -1.31
C MET A 92 -2.33 0.55 -0.18
N VAL A 93 -1.63 1.58 0.27
CA VAL A 93 -2.04 2.41 1.41
C VAL A 93 -1.87 3.89 1.08
N HIS A 94 -2.46 4.76 1.89
CA HIS A 94 -2.20 6.20 1.85
C HIS A 94 -0.75 6.48 2.26
N GLU A 95 -0.12 7.49 1.65
CA GLU A 95 1.27 7.83 1.91
C GLU A 95 1.58 8.11 3.39
N ASP A 96 0.69 8.82 4.09
CA ASP A 96 0.74 9.08 5.53
C ASP A 96 1.05 7.85 6.39
N ILE A 97 0.49 6.69 6.05
CA ILE A 97 0.59 5.50 6.89
C ILE A 97 1.64 4.50 6.39
N ALA A 98 2.21 4.73 5.20
CA ALA A 98 3.03 3.73 4.52
C ALA A 98 4.25 3.27 5.33
N ARG A 99 4.92 4.21 6.02
CA ARG A 99 6.08 3.90 6.87
C ARG A 99 5.69 3.13 8.13
N ASP A 100 4.57 3.49 8.75
CA ASP A 100 4.09 2.83 9.96
C ASP A 100 3.57 1.43 9.67
N THR A 101 2.91 1.23 8.52
CA THR A 101 2.58 -0.09 7.99
C THR A 101 3.83 -0.96 7.87
N ILE A 102 4.90 -0.50 7.19
CA ILE A 102 6.15 -1.25 7.09
C ILE A 102 6.73 -1.59 8.46
N ASN A 103 6.69 -0.65 9.40
CA ASN A 103 7.23 -0.86 10.73
C ASN A 103 6.42 -1.87 11.55
N ALA A 104 5.10 -1.91 11.38
CA ALA A 104 4.25 -2.93 11.99
C ALA A 104 4.53 -4.32 11.37
N PHE A 105 4.52 -4.43 10.04
CA PHE A 105 4.81 -5.70 9.36
C PHE A 105 6.24 -6.22 9.62
N ARG A 106 7.22 -5.34 9.86
CA ARG A 106 8.56 -5.76 10.33
C ARG A 106 8.50 -6.48 11.68
N VAL A 107 7.62 -6.06 12.59
CA VAL A 107 7.38 -6.75 13.85
C VAL A 107 6.76 -8.11 13.58
N LEU A 108 5.67 -8.17 12.80
CA LEU A 108 5.02 -9.43 12.42
C LEU A 108 6.02 -10.44 11.84
N TYR A 109 6.86 -9.99 10.89
CA TYR A 109 7.90 -10.82 10.29
C TYR A 109 8.91 -11.34 11.33
N ARG A 110 9.37 -10.47 12.26
CA ARG A 110 10.34 -10.85 13.29
C ARG A 110 9.75 -11.88 14.27
N GLU A 111 8.48 -11.72 14.64
CA GLU A 111 7.78 -12.67 15.53
C GLU A 111 7.40 -13.97 14.79
N GLY A 112 7.62 -14.04 13.48
CA GLY A 112 7.28 -15.20 12.66
C GLY A 112 5.77 -15.36 12.44
N PHE A 113 5.00 -14.28 12.58
CA PHE A 113 3.57 -14.28 12.34
C PHE A 113 3.30 -14.62 10.87
N PRO A 114 2.60 -15.74 10.59
CA PRO A 114 2.39 -16.17 9.22
C PRO A 114 1.28 -15.35 8.57
N ILE A 115 1.51 -14.93 7.33
CA ILE A 115 0.52 -14.29 6.45
C ILE A 115 0.25 -15.23 5.29
N ARG A 116 -1.02 -15.45 4.93
CA ARG A 116 -1.36 -16.43 3.88
C ARG A 116 -1.03 -15.91 2.49
N ARG A 117 -1.43 -14.67 2.23
CA ARG A 117 -1.09 -13.94 1.02
C ARG A 117 -1.26 -12.44 1.26
N MET A 118 -0.63 -11.65 0.42
CA MET A 118 -0.69 -10.19 0.47
C MET A 118 -0.64 -9.68 -0.97
N GLU A 119 -1.82 -9.57 -1.57
CA GLU A 119 -2.02 -9.21 -2.97
C GLU A 119 -2.94 -7.99 -3.07
N LEU A 120 -2.72 -7.17 -4.09
CA LEU A 120 -3.59 -6.03 -4.32
C LEU A 120 -5.01 -6.48 -4.73
N ILE A 121 -6.01 -5.66 -4.38
CA ILE A 121 -7.42 -6.01 -4.59
C ILE A 121 -7.80 -6.09 -6.08
N GLU A 122 -7.00 -5.51 -6.97
CA GLU A 122 -7.18 -5.58 -8.42
C GLU A 122 -7.09 -7.04 -8.92
N ASN A 123 -6.32 -7.90 -8.25
CA ASN A 123 -6.25 -9.33 -8.58
C ASN A 123 -7.58 -10.07 -8.33
N TYR A 124 -8.47 -9.45 -7.57
CA TYR A 124 -9.82 -9.94 -7.24
C TYR A 124 -10.89 -9.11 -7.97
N GLY A 125 -10.51 -8.24 -8.91
CA GLY A 125 -11.46 -7.36 -9.59
C GLY A 125 -12.17 -6.38 -8.65
N GLY A 126 -11.54 -6.00 -7.54
CA GLY A 126 -12.14 -5.11 -6.52
C GLY A 126 -13.16 -5.79 -5.61
N ASP A 127 -13.39 -7.10 -5.79
CA ASP A 127 -14.33 -7.88 -4.98
C ASP A 127 -13.72 -8.21 -3.61
N ASP A 128 -14.27 -7.55 -2.59
CA ASP A 128 -13.86 -7.67 -1.20
C ASP A 128 -14.16 -9.07 -0.63
N ASP A 129 -15.30 -9.65 -0.99
CA ASP A 129 -15.70 -10.97 -0.51
C ASP A 129 -14.81 -12.07 -1.13
N ALA A 130 -14.45 -11.93 -2.41
CA ALA A 130 -13.52 -12.84 -3.07
C ALA A 130 -12.11 -12.76 -2.45
N SER A 131 -11.64 -11.54 -2.15
CA SER A 131 -10.35 -11.31 -1.46
C SER A 131 -10.35 -11.89 -0.05
N MET A 132 -11.42 -11.64 0.73
CA MET A 132 -11.56 -12.22 2.08
C MET A 132 -11.64 -13.75 2.05
N ALA A 133 -12.39 -14.32 1.10
CA ALA A 133 -12.51 -15.78 0.97
C ALA A 133 -11.19 -16.45 0.56
N ALA A 134 -10.29 -15.70 -0.08
CA ALA A 134 -8.93 -16.14 -0.41
C ALA A 134 -7.95 -16.00 0.77
N ASP A 135 -8.37 -15.43 1.90
CA ASP A 135 -7.55 -15.13 3.06
C ASP A 135 -6.46 -14.07 2.78
N ASN A 136 -6.82 -13.06 2.00
CA ASN A 136 -5.88 -12.05 1.55
C ASN A 136 -5.68 -10.93 2.57
N THR A 137 -4.43 -10.66 2.94
CA THR A 137 -4.07 -9.44 3.65
C THR A 137 -4.09 -8.27 2.67
N SER A 138 -5.00 -7.31 2.86
CA SER A 138 -5.28 -6.25 1.88
C SER A 138 -5.53 -4.89 2.55
N ALA A 139 -5.49 -3.81 1.77
CA ALA A 139 -5.62 -2.45 2.27
C ALA A 139 -6.57 -1.61 1.41
N PHE A 140 -6.09 -0.75 0.51
CA PHE A 140 -6.97 0.14 -0.25
C PHE A 140 -8.02 -0.60 -1.10
N ASN A 141 -9.29 -0.28 -0.87
CA ASN A 141 -10.42 -0.64 -1.73
C ASN A 141 -11.54 0.39 -1.53
N CYS A 142 -11.84 1.19 -2.56
CA CYS A 142 -12.85 2.24 -2.47
C CYS A 142 -14.27 1.69 -2.60
N ARG A 143 -14.87 1.42 -1.44
CA ARG A 143 -16.22 0.88 -1.29
C ARG A 143 -16.96 1.50 -0.11
N ALA A 144 -18.26 1.23 -0.03
CA ALA A 144 -19.02 1.50 1.18
C ALA A 144 -18.62 0.52 2.31
N ILE A 145 -18.89 0.90 3.56
CA ILE A 145 -18.83 -0.02 4.70
C ILE A 145 -19.83 -1.17 4.49
N THR A 146 -19.53 -2.33 5.08
CA THR A 146 -20.39 -3.52 5.01
C THR A 146 -21.79 -3.21 5.55
N GLY A 147 -22.81 -3.39 4.71
CA GLY A 147 -24.21 -3.13 5.04
C GLY A 147 -24.60 -1.66 5.19
N GLY A 148 -23.79 -0.70 4.70
CA GLY A 148 -24.08 0.73 4.76
C GLY A 148 -23.71 1.49 3.49
N THR A 149 -23.84 2.81 3.52
CA THR A 149 -23.59 3.70 2.35
C THR A 149 -22.40 4.65 2.54
N ARG A 150 -21.87 4.77 3.76
CA ARG A 150 -20.68 5.59 4.05
C ARG A 150 -19.43 4.88 3.53
N TYR A 151 -18.43 5.63 3.07
CA TYR A 151 -17.14 5.05 2.69
C TYR A 151 -16.46 4.31 3.86
N SER A 152 -15.95 3.12 3.57
CA SER A 152 -15.03 2.38 4.44
C SER A 152 -13.72 3.16 4.66
N VAL A 153 -12.97 2.87 5.74
CA VAL A 153 -11.62 3.45 5.92
C VAL A 153 -10.65 2.91 4.87
N HIS A 154 -10.89 1.71 4.34
CA HIS A 154 -10.19 1.18 3.16
C HIS A 154 -10.26 2.14 1.97
N SER A 155 -11.35 2.89 1.81
CA SER A 155 -11.51 3.88 0.73
C SER A 155 -10.60 5.10 0.86
N TYR A 156 -9.98 5.31 2.02
CA TYR A 156 -9.02 6.37 2.28
C TYR A 156 -7.57 5.84 2.25
N GLY A 157 -7.38 4.53 2.03
CA GLY A 157 -6.07 3.89 2.12
C GLY A 157 -5.50 3.84 3.54
N LYS A 158 -6.34 4.00 4.57
CA LYS A 158 -5.92 4.11 5.97
C LYS A 158 -6.33 2.90 6.83
N ALA A 159 -6.72 1.80 6.19
CA ALA A 159 -7.05 0.54 6.84
C ALA A 159 -6.36 -0.65 6.18
N ILE A 160 -6.15 -1.70 6.96
CA ILE A 160 -5.50 -2.94 6.57
C ILE A 160 -6.27 -4.10 7.22
N ASP A 161 -6.68 -5.07 6.42
CA ASP A 161 -7.24 -6.34 6.88
C ASP A 161 -6.17 -7.43 6.78
N ILE A 162 -5.96 -8.23 7.83
CA ILE A 162 -4.88 -9.23 7.92
C ILE A 162 -5.45 -10.63 8.15
N ASN A 163 -5.10 -11.59 7.27
CA ASN A 163 -5.53 -13.00 7.31
C ASN A 163 -7.01 -13.14 7.65
N THR A 164 -7.85 -12.76 6.70
CA THR A 164 -9.29 -12.55 6.88
C THR A 164 -10.04 -13.81 7.33
N ILE A 165 -9.53 -15.02 7.03
CA ILE A 165 -10.09 -16.28 7.57
C ILE A 165 -9.72 -16.47 9.04
N GLU A 166 -8.44 -16.32 9.42
CA GLU A 166 -8.00 -16.45 10.81
C GLU A 166 -8.56 -15.32 11.72
N ASN A 167 -8.89 -14.19 11.12
CA ASN A 167 -9.33 -12.97 11.80
C ASN A 167 -10.67 -12.45 11.26
N PRO A 168 -11.76 -13.20 11.40
CA PRO A 168 -13.00 -12.84 10.74
C PRO A 168 -13.66 -11.56 11.28
N TYR A 169 -14.46 -10.95 10.42
CA TYR A 169 -15.53 -10.04 10.83
C TYR A 169 -16.69 -10.83 11.43
N VAL A 170 -17.20 -10.38 12.58
CA VAL A 170 -18.27 -11.03 13.35
C VAL A 170 -19.29 -9.99 13.82
N LYS A 171 -20.54 -10.13 13.38
CA LYS A 171 -21.66 -9.29 13.81
C LYS A 171 -22.90 -10.14 14.09
N GLY A 172 -23.20 -10.36 15.37
CA GLY A 172 -24.24 -11.31 15.77
C GLY A 172 -23.84 -12.72 15.33
N THR A 173 -24.66 -13.36 14.49
CA THR A 173 -24.37 -14.68 13.91
C THR A 173 -23.68 -14.61 12.54
N LEU A 174 -23.49 -13.42 11.98
CA LEU A 174 -22.80 -13.23 10.71
C LEU A 174 -21.29 -13.33 10.93
N VAL A 175 -20.63 -14.17 10.14
CA VAL A 175 -19.17 -14.34 10.11
C VAL A 175 -18.71 -14.18 8.67
N LEU A 176 -17.75 -13.28 8.42
CA LEU A 176 -17.19 -13.02 7.11
C LEU A 176 -15.65 -13.08 7.19
N PRO A 177 -15.00 -13.84 6.29
CA PRO A 177 -15.58 -14.84 5.40
C PRO A 177 -16.17 -16.03 6.19
N PRO A 178 -17.13 -16.80 5.64
CA PRO A 178 -17.76 -17.92 6.36
C PRO A 178 -16.78 -18.97 6.91
N ALA A 179 -15.67 -19.20 6.21
CA ALA A 179 -14.61 -20.11 6.67
C ALA A 179 -13.97 -19.68 8.00
N GLY A 180 -14.03 -18.38 8.33
CA GLY A 180 -13.52 -17.87 9.61
C GLY A 180 -14.33 -18.32 10.83
N ALA A 181 -15.47 -18.98 10.65
CA ALA A 181 -16.24 -19.56 11.75
C ALA A 181 -15.42 -20.54 12.61
N GLU A 182 -14.39 -21.17 12.03
CA GLU A 182 -13.48 -22.04 12.77
C GLU A 182 -12.60 -21.26 13.76
N PHE A 183 -12.39 -19.96 13.57
CA PHE A 183 -11.46 -19.12 14.33
C PHE A 183 -12.16 -18.21 15.37
N LEU A 184 -13.42 -18.52 15.69
CA LEU A 184 -14.22 -17.75 16.65
C LEU A 184 -13.81 -17.98 18.11
N ASP A 185 -13.32 -19.18 18.44
CA ASP A 185 -12.77 -19.43 19.76
C ASP A 185 -11.40 -18.75 19.89
N ARG A 186 -11.39 -17.52 20.40
CA ARG A 186 -10.17 -16.74 20.60
C ARG A 186 -9.32 -17.23 21.78
N THR A 187 -9.75 -18.28 22.50
CA THR A 187 -8.92 -18.96 23.51
C THR A 187 -8.07 -20.08 22.93
N ASP A 188 -8.47 -20.63 21.77
CA ASP A 188 -7.65 -21.54 20.95
C ASP A 188 -6.85 -20.74 19.91
N VAL A 189 -5.74 -20.15 20.36
CA VAL A 189 -4.90 -19.32 19.49
C VAL A 189 -4.11 -20.19 18.51
N ARG A 190 -4.43 -20.05 17.23
CA ARG A 190 -3.80 -20.73 16.09
C ARG A 190 -2.91 -19.75 15.29
N PRO A 191 -1.94 -20.25 14.51
CA PRO A 191 -1.07 -19.39 13.71
C PRO A 191 -1.86 -18.45 12.78
N GLY A 192 -1.46 -17.19 12.70
CA GLY A 192 -2.09 -16.16 11.86
C GLY A 192 -3.26 -15.42 12.52
N MET A 193 -3.61 -15.73 13.77
CA MET A 193 -4.62 -15.01 14.55
C MET A 193 -4.04 -13.79 15.26
N LEU A 194 -4.66 -12.62 15.07
CA LEU A 194 -4.43 -11.40 15.85
C LEU A 194 -5.13 -11.48 17.20
N VAL A 195 -4.39 -11.36 18.30
CA VAL A 195 -4.92 -11.50 19.66
C VAL A 195 -4.60 -10.27 20.47
N ASP A 196 -5.52 -9.87 21.34
CA ASP A 196 -5.30 -8.72 22.21
C ASP A 196 -4.03 -8.91 23.07
N GLY A 197 -3.24 -7.84 23.18
CA GLY A 197 -1.94 -7.86 23.86
C GLY A 197 -0.83 -8.67 23.17
N SER A 198 -1.06 -9.17 21.94
CA SER A 198 0.01 -9.78 21.15
C SER A 198 0.94 -8.72 20.56
N ALA A 199 2.19 -9.09 20.28
CA ALA A 199 3.17 -8.19 19.69
C ALA A 199 2.72 -7.63 18.32
N GLU A 200 1.92 -8.40 17.58
CA GLU A 200 1.36 -8.01 16.29
C GLU A 200 0.30 -6.94 16.43
N VAL A 201 -0.66 -7.09 17.35
CA VAL A 201 -1.66 -6.06 17.62
C VAL A 201 -0.99 -4.80 18.18
N GLU A 202 -0.06 -4.96 19.13
CA GLU A 202 0.71 -3.84 19.69
C GLU A 202 1.56 -3.11 18.63
N ALA A 203 2.04 -3.82 17.60
CA ALA A 203 2.78 -3.22 16.51
C ALA A 203 1.93 -2.21 15.73
N PHE A 204 0.62 -2.45 15.57
CA PHE A 204 -0.27 -1.47 14.96
C PHE A 204 -0.71 -0.40 15.97
N THR A 205 -1.19 -0.81 17.15
CA THR A 205 -1.80 0.13 18.10
C THR A 205 -0.82 1.15 18.68
N SER A 206 0.45 0.77 18.89
CA SER A 206 1.50 1.72 19.30
C SER A 206 1.82 2.79 18.25
N ARG A 207 1.31 2.65 17.02
CA ARG A 207 1.48 3.58 15.89
C ARG A 207 0.19 4.35 15.58
N GLY A 208 -0.80 4.30 16.47
CA GLY A 208 -2.04 5.06 16.34
C GLY A 208 -3.13 4.38 15.52
N PHE A 209 -2.97 3.09 15.18
CA PHE A 209 -4.07 2.30 14.63
C PHE A 209 -5.00 1.86 15.75
N ASP A 210 -6.31 1.90 15.49
CA ASP A 210 -7.30 1.16 16.25
C ASP A 210 -7.43 -0.25 15.65
N TRP A 211 -7.65 -1.24 16.51
CA TRP A 211 -7.92 -2.61 16.09
C TRP A 211 -9.41 -2.94 16.25
N GLY A 212 -10.02 -3.46 15.18
CA GLY A 212 -11.44 -3.84 15.16
C GLY A 212 -11.80 -4.98 16.11
N GLY A 213 -10.81 -5.74 16.60
CA GLY A 213 -10.99 -6.69 17.70
C GLY A 213 -11.36 -6.03 19.04
N HIS A 214 -11.07 -4.74 19.21
CA HIS A 214 -11.44 -3.98 20.42
C HIS A 214 -12.85 -3.37 20.38
N TRP A 215 -13.51 -3.36 19.23
CA TRP A 215 -14.87 -2.80 19.10
C TRP A 215 -15.92 -3.61 19.89
N THR A 216 -17.02 -2.95 20.28
CA THR A 216 -18.04 -3.54 21.18
C THR A 216 -19.32 -3.97 20.48
N THR A 217 -19.71 -3.28 19.40
CA THR A 217 -20.97 -3.55 18.67
C THR A 217 -20.83 -4.67 17.63
N LEU A 218 -19.59 -4.93 17.21
CA LEU A 218 -19.17 -6.02 16.35
C LEU A 218 -17.70 -6.30 16.66
N LYS A 219 -17.17 -7.43 16.18
CA LYS A 219 -15.75 -7.72 16.19
C LYS A 219 -15.25 -7.78 14.76
N ASP A 220 -14.23 -7.02 14.43
CA ASP A 220 -13.60 -7.06 13.12
C ASP A 220 -12.12 -7.41 13.32
N TYR A 221 -11.85 -8.69 13.55
CA TYR A 221 -10.52 -9.11 14.03
C TYR A 221 -9.42 -8.86 12.99
N GLN A 222 -9.75 -8.85 11.71
CA GLN A 222 -8.82 -8.56 10.61
C GLN A 222 -8.38 -7.10 10.60
N HIS A 223 -9.22 -6.20 11.13
CA HIS A 223 -9.21 -4.81 10.74
C HIS A 223 -8.33 -3.92 11.61
N MET A 224 -7.35 -3.25 10.99
CA MET A 224 -6.54 -2.19 11.58
C MET A 224 -6.86 -0.88 10.85
N GLU A 225 -7.21 0.19 11.55
CA GLU A 225 -7.46 1.50 10.92
C GLU A 225 -6.81 2.66 11.66
N ILE A 226 -6.34 3.68 10.93
CA ILE A 226 -6.11 5.00 11.54
C ILE A 226 -7.48 5.68 11.71
N PRO A 227 -7.85 6.09 12.93
CA PRO A 227 -9.10 6.79 13.17
C PRO A 227 -9.21 8.05 12.31
N ARG A 228 -10.41 8.29 11.77
CA ARG A 228 -10.67 9.52 11.01
C ARG A 228 -10.73 10.69 12.01
N THR A 229 -9.69 11.51 12.03
CA THR A 229 -9.67 12.80 12.74
C THR A 229 -10.56 13.83 12.05
#